data_AF-A0A0D2UWL1-F1
#
_entry.id   AF-A0A0D2UWL1-F1
#
_cell.length_a   1.000
_cell.length_b   1.000
_cell.length_c   1.000
_cell.angle_alpha   90.00
_cell.angle_beta   90.00
_cell.angle_gamma   90.00
#
_symmetry.space_group_name_H-M   'P 1'
#
loop_
_entity.id
_entity.type
_entity.pdbx_description
1 polymer ?
#
loop_
_entity_poly.entity_id
_entity_poly.type
_entity_poly.pdbx_seq_one_letter_code
_entity_poly.pdbx_strand_id
1 'polypeptide(L)' 'MVLMMILHIFRVYLTGGFKKPRELTWVTGVVLVVLTASFGVTGYSLPQDQISYWVVKIVTGVPEAIPLIGSPLVELLRG' A
#
# COMPACT_ATOMS: atom_id res chain seq x y z
N MET A 1 -12.43 4.42 -6.52
CA MET A 1 -12.14 3.66 -5.27
C MET A 1 -11.19 4.41 -4.35
N VAL A 2 -9.96 4.74 -4.79
CA VAL A 2 -8.95 5.42 -3.96
C VAL A 2 -9.45 6.74 -3.33
N LEU A 3 -10.10 7.62 -4.09
CA LEU A 3 -10.64 8.87 -3.54
C LEU A 3 -11.64 8.63 -2.41
N MET A 4 -12.56 7.68 -2.58
CA MET A 4 -13.57 7.34 -1.56
C MET A 4 -12.92 6.73 -0.32
N MET A 5 -11.88 5.92 -0.49
CA MET A 5 -11.08 5.37 0.61
C MET A 5 -10.40 6.49 1.42
N ILE A 6 -9.80 7.48 0.76
CA ILE A 6 -9.16 8.63 1.42
C ILE A 6 -10.20 9.43 2.22
N LEU A 7 -11.33 9.76 1.60
CA LEU A 7 -12.43 10.47 2.27
C LEU A 7 -12.99 9.65 3.44
N HIS A 8 -13.06 8.34 3.31
CA HIS A 8 -13.53 7.44 4.36
C HIS A 8 -12.60 7.44 5.59
N ILE A 9 -11.28 7.32 5.38
CA ILE A 9 -10.29 7.42 6.46
C ILE A 9 -10.39 8.78 7.15
N PHE A 10 -10.46 9.85 6.36
CA PHE A 10 -10.54 11.21 6.87
C PHE A 10 -11.78 11.40 7.75
N ARG A 11 -12.94 10.90 7.31
CA ARG A 11 -14.17 10.89 8.11
C ARG A 11 -13.97 10.14 9.44
N VAL A 12 -13.41 8.93 9.40
CA VAL A 12 -13.20 8.11 10.61
C VAL A 12 -12.27 8.80 11.60
N TYR A 13 -11.24 9.47 11.10
CA TYR A 13 -10.32 10.28 11.89
C TYR A 13 -11.03 11.48 12.54
N LEU A 14 -11.75 12.30 11.76
CA LEU A 14 -12.44 13.48 12.27
C LEU A 14 -13.57 13.17 13.25
N THR A 15 -14.28 12.06 13.04
CA THR A 15 -15.39 11.64 13.91
C THR A 15 -14.93 10.85 15.14
N GLY A 16 -13.62 10.61 15.29
CA GLY A 16 -13.07 9.82 16.40
C GLY A 16 -13.50 8.35 16.37
N GLY A 17 -13.88 7.83 15.21
CA GLY A 17 -14.41 6.47 15.02
C GLY A 17 -13.39 5.34 15.28
N PHE A 18 -12.12 5.70 15.52
CA PHE A 18 -11.03 4.80 15.90
C PHE A 18 -10.98 4.51 17.42
N LYS A 19 -11.75 5.23 18.26
CA LYS A 19 -11.77 5.02 19.71
C LYS A 19 -12.61 3.80 20.11
N LYS A 20 -12.42 3.29 21.34
CA LYS A 20 -13.27 2.23 21.92
C LYS A 20 -14.77 2.50 21.70
N PRO A 21 -15.58 1.47 21.37
CA PRO A 21 -15.28 0.04 21.27
C PRO A 21 -14.84 -0.42 19.86
N ARG A 22 -14.54 0.49 18.93
CA ARG A 22 -14.41 0.19 17.48
C ARG A 22 -12.96 0.02 16.99
N GLU A 23 -12.02 -0.21 17.91
CA GLU A 23 -10.59 -0.34 17.62
C GLU A 23 -10.29 -1.49 16.64
N LEU A 24 -10.96 -2.63 16.77
CA LEU A 24 -10.79 -3.76 15.85
C LEU A 24 -11.24 -3.42 14.42
N THR A 25 -12.34 -2.68 14.27
CA THR A 25 -12.81 -2.21 12.96
C THR A 25 -11.85 -1.19 12.35
N TRP A 26 -11.19 -0.39 13.18
CA TRP A 26 -10.15 0.52 12.71
C TRP A 26 -8.93 -0.23 12.19
N VAL A 27 -8.44 -1.23 12.93
CA VAL A 27 -7.29 -2.05 12.49
C VAL A 27 -7.59 -2.76 11.17
N THR A 28 -8.77 -3.38 11.04
CA THR A 28 -9.16 -4.00 9.77
C THR A 28 -9.28 -2.98 8.63
N GLY A 29 -9.80 -1.78 8.92
CA GLY A 29 -9.83 -0.68 7.97
C GLY A 29 -8.43 -0.27 7.48
N VAL A 30 -7.46 -0.12 8.37
CA VAL A 30 -6.06 0.19 8.02
C VAL A 30 -5.44 -0.92 7.16
N VAL A 31 -5.66 -2.18 7.50
CA VAL A 31 -5.18 -3.32 6.70
C VAL A 31 -5.77 -3.27 5.28
N LEU A 32 -7.07 -3.00 5.15
CA LEU A 32 -7.74 -2.89 3.84
C LEU A 32 -7.19 -1.73 3.01
N VAL A 33 -6.81 -0.62 3.63
CA VAL A 33 -6.20 0.52 2.94
C VAL A 33 -4.86 0.14 2.33
N VAL A 34 -4.03 -0.57 3.09
CA VAL A 34 -2.73 -1.08 2.60
C VAL A 34 -2.95 -2.05 1.44
N LEU A 35 -3.84 -3.03 1.60
CA LEU A 35 -4.15 -4.00 0.54
C LEU A 35 -4.66 -3.34 -0.74
N THR A 36 -5.55 -2.34 -0.60
CA THR A 36 -6.12 -1.62 -1.75
C THR A 36 -5.03 -0.82 -2.49
N ALA A 37 -4.10 -0.20 -1.75
CA ALA A 37 -2.96 0.51 -2.35
C ALA A 37 -2.02 -0.47 -3.08
N SER A 38 -1.70 -1.61 -2.45
CA SER A 38 -0.88 -2.66 -3.07
C SER A 38 -1.51 -3.17 -4.38
N PHE A 39 -2.81 -3.50 -4.36
CA PHE A 39 -3.51 -3.90 -5.59
C PHE A 39 -3.60 -2.79 -6.64
N GLY A 40 -3.63 -1.52 -6.23
CA GLY A 40 -3.56 -0.39 -7.14
C GLY A 40 -2.25 -0.38 -7.93
N VAL A 41 -1.11 -0.61 -7.26
CA VAL A 41 0.20 -0.70 -7.91
C VAL A 41 0.31 -1.94 -8.79
N THR A 42 -0.07 -3.11 -8.28
CA THR A 42 0.00 -4.36 -9.05
C THR A 42 -0.92 -4.33 -10.27
N GLY A 43 -2.12 -3.77 -10.15
CA GLY A 43 -3.03 -3.61 -11.29
C GLY A 43 -2.51 -2.63 -12.33
N TYR A 44 -1.90 -1.53 -11.90
CA TYR A 44 -1.26 -0.58 -12.82
C TYR A 44 -0.05 -1.19 -13.53
N SER A 45 0.61 -2.19 -12.95
CA SER A 45 1.73 -2.89 -13.61
C SER A 45 1.34 -3.70 -14.85
N LEU A 46 0.07 -4.05 -15.05
CA LEU A 46 -0.37 -5.00 -16.08
C LEU A 46 -0.25 -4.53 -17.54
N PRO A 47 -0.50 -3.25 -17.89
CA PRO A 47 -0.40 -2.78 -19.27
C PRO A 47 1.03 -2.78 -19.84
N GLN A 48 2.05 -2.91 -18.99
CA GLN A 48 3.47 -2.91 -19.35
C GLN A 48 3.93 -1.71 -20.21
N ASP A 49 3.34 -0.54 -19.98
CA ASP A 49 3.83 0.71 -20.56
C ASP A 49 5.06 1.24 -19.79
N GLN A 50 5.76 2.19 -20.42
CA GLN A 50 7.01 2.74 -19.88
C GLN A 50 6.84 3.29 -18.46
N ILE A 51 5.72 3.93 -18.15
CA ILE A 51 5.47 4.52 -16.83
C ILE A 51 5.31 3.40 -15.80
N SER A 52 4.50 2.39 -16.12
CA SER A 52 4.31 1.21 -15.26
C SER A 52 5.62 0.48 -14.96
N TYR A 53 6.51 0.33 -15.95
CA TYR A 53 7.84 -0.24 -15.74
C TYR A 53 8.65 0.52 -14.69
N TRP A 54 8.73 1.85 -14.80
CA TRP A 54 9.46 2.67 -13.82
C TRP A 54 8.83 2.64 -12.44
N VAL A 55 7.49 2.66 -12.35
CA VAL A 55 6.77 2.57 -11.08
C VAL A 55 7.09 1.26 -10.36
N VAL A 56 7.04 0.13 -11.07
CA VAL A 56 7.36 -1.19 -10.49
C VAL A 56 8.82 -1.24 -10.04
N LYS A 57 9.75 -0.69 -10.82
CA LYS A 57 11.17 -0.65 -10.45
C LYS A 57 11.39 0.14 -9.15
N ILE A 58 10.74 1.29 -9.00
CA ILE A 58 10.86 2.13 -7.80
C ILE A 58 10.24 1.42 -6.59
N VAL A 59 9.02 0.88 -6.72
CA VAL A 59 8.32 0.22 -5.62
C VAL A 59 9.07 -1.03 -5.13
N THR A 60 9.55 -1.86 -6.05
CA THR A 60 10.35 -3.05 -5.70
C THR A 60 11.75 -2.70 -5.20
N GLY A 61 12.24 -1.47 -5.41
CA GLY A 61 13.52 -0.99 -4.89
C GLY A 61 13.46 -0.45 -3.45
N VAL A 62 12.27 -0.17 -2.91
CA VAL A 62 12.11 0.35 -1.55
C VAL A 62 12.79 -0.51 -0.47
N PRO A 63 12.70 -1.86 -0.51
CA PRO A 63 13.33 -2.71 0.50
C PRO A 63 14.86 -2.65 0.52
N GLU A 64 15.51 -2.13 -0.53
CA GLU A 64 16.96 -1.98 -0.60
C GLU A 64 17.51 -1.07 0.52
N ALA A 65 16.68 -0.18 1.06
CA ALA A 65 17.02 0.67 2.20
C ALA A 65 17.13 -0.09 3.54
N ILE A 66 16.68 -1.35 3.61
CA ILE A 66 16.75 -2.15 4.84
C ILE A 66 18.16 -2.75 4.96
N PRO A 67 18.93 -2.42 6.01
CA PRO A 67 20.25 -3.01 6.21
C PRO A 67 20.12 -4.53 6.41
N LEU A 68 21.12 -5.30 5.96
CA LEU A 68 21.25 -6.76 6.05
C LEU A 68 20.37 -7.57 5.09
N ILE A 69 19.09 -7.24 4.95
CA ILE A 69 18.12 -8.05 4.16
C ILE A 69 17.59 -7.35 2.92
N GLY A 70 17.95 -6.09 2.66
CA GLY A 70 17.39 -5.32 1.55
C GLY A 70 17.68 -5.92 0.19
N SER A 71 18.94 -6.16 -0.14
CA SER A 71 19.35 -6.73 -1.44
C SER A 71 18.70 -8.08 -1.77
N PRO A 72 18.72 -9.11 -0.88
CA PRO A 72 18.06 -10.39 -1.18
C PRO A 72 16.54 -10.27 -1.30
N LEU A 73 15.91 -9.30 -0.60
CA LEU A 73 14.47 -9.08 -0.73
C LEU A 73 14.10 -8.49 -2.09
N VAL A 74 14.91 -7.55 -2.59
CA VAL A 74 14.70 -6.94 -3.92
C VAL A 74 14.85 -7.98 -5.03
N GLU A 75 15.86 -8.84 -4.93
CA GLU A 75 16.09 -9.92 -5.89
C GLU A 75 14.90 -10.90 -5.90
N LEU A 76 14.43 -11.33 -4.73
CA LEU A 76 13.25 -12.17 -4.60
C LEU A 76 11.97 -11.52 -5.18
N LEU A 77 11.80 -10.21 -5.00
CA LEU A 77 10.62 -9.49 -5.49
C LEU A 77 10.63 -9.27 -7.01
N ARG A 78 11.80 -9.26 -7.63
CA ARG A 78 11.95 -9.05 -9.08
C ARG A 78 12.02 -10.35 -9.87
N GLY A 79 12.38 -11.46 -9.23
CA GLY A 79 12.50 -12.78 -9.85
C GLY A 79 13.87 -12.97 -10.50
#